data_AF-B8GAM8-F1
#
_entry.id   AF-B8GAM8-F1
#
_cell.length_a   1.000
_cell.length_b   1.000
_cell.length_c   1.000
_cell.angle_alpha   90.00
_cell.angle_beta   90.00
_cell.angle_gamma   90.00
#
_symmetry.space_group_name_H-M   'P 1'
#
loop_
_entity.id
_entity.type
_entity.pdbx_description
1 polymer ?
#
loop_
_entity_poly.entity_id
_entity_poly.type
_entity_poly.pdbx_seq_one_letter_code
_entity_poly.pdbx_strand_id
1 'polypeptide(L)'
;MNLHGGFLAGCGVLGVWTIAHLALNRHRWLQVAPPVALSALATLVNPYGWDLLRFLLETATGDRPEIADRTPLAIRSSLGLVYLAIVGLALLSVYFSTLPRRPILIGLFMLVAVMPLVAVRHLPLMGLAFAIFIGEHVGVVWHQIIRQQRDVAIPRQLQAVPWVLAIVVIASGMFGFSWRFAAGMNIPYNAMILLRESDFRGKLTNDFGWGQFLIWHLGPAVQVGMDGRRETVYPHHIYEQYLDFHTGLNDWEAILRYAPPDAILIQRDSPPANLLALHPDWQQIFADEISVLFVNTSSTAAQALTRYVQTFAPPAEVAVFP
;
A
#
# COMPACT_ATOMS: atom_id res chain seq x y z
N MET A 1 13.46 7.32 3.00
CA MET A 1 12.85 6.25 3.82
C MET A 1 11.35 6.48 3.86
N ASN A 2 10.54 5.56 3.34
CA ASN A 2 9.07 5.66 3.26
C ASN A 2 8.38 5.43 4.63
N LEU A 3 8.80 6.17 5.66
CA LEU A 3 8.21 6.10 7.02
C LEU A 3 6.94 6.97 7.18
N HIS A 4 6.44 7.53 6.08
CA HIS A 4 5.49 8.65 6.09
C HIS A 4 4.19 8.37 6.84
N GLY A 5 3.60 7.16 6.67
CA GLY A 5 2.37 6.79 7.38
C GLY A 5 2.57 6.31 8.82
N GLY A 6 3.68 5.60 9.09
CA GLY A 6 3.96 5.01 10.40
C GLY A 6 4.40 6.03 11.45
N PHE A 7 5.07 7.10 11.02
CA PHE A 7 5.57 8.14 11.91
C PHE A 7 4.45 8.83 12.69
N LEU A 8 3.41 9.32 12.00
CA LEU A 8 2.29 10.01 12.65
C LEU A 8 1.48 9.09 13.56
N ALA A 9 1.27 7.83 13.15
CA ALA A 9 0.62 6.83 14.00
C ALA A 9 1.43 6.57 15.28
N GLY A 10 2.77 6.49 15.16
CA GLY A 10 3.67 6.38 16.31
C GLY A 10 3.60 7.58 17.26
N CYS A 11 3.61 8.81 16.72
CA CYS A 11 3.40 10.03 17.51
C CYS A 11 2.05 10.02 18.24
N GLY A 12 0.98 9.60 17.55
CA GLY A 12 -0.36 9.47 18.14
C GLY A 12 -0.40 8.46 19.30
N VAL A 13 0.16 7.25 19.09
CA VAL A 13 0.23 6.22 20.13
C VAL A 13 1.06 6.69 21.33
N LEU A 14 2.21 7.31 21.09
CA LEU A 14 3.06 7.85 22.16
C LEU A 14 2.35 8.96 22.95
N GLY A 15 1.63 9.85 22.26
CA GLY A 15 0.83 10.90 22.87
C GLY A 15 -0.29 10.35 23.76
N VAL A 16 -1.09 9.42 23.23
CA VAL A 16 -2.18 8.75 24.00
C VAL A 16 -1.61 8.02 25.21
N TRP A 17 -0.53 7.25 25.04
CA TRP A 17 0.12 6.55 26.14
C TRP A 17 0.63 7.53 27.21
N THR A 18 1.27 8.63 26.80
CA THR A 18 1.79 9.65 27.71
C THR A 18 0.67 10.27 28.53
N ILE A 19 -0.43 10.68 27.89
CA ILE A 19 -1.59 11.27 28.56
C ILE A 19 -2.19 10.26 29.55
N ALA A 20 -2.45 9.02 29.12
CA ALA A 20 -3.04 7.99 29.97
C ALA A 20 -2.13 7.64 31.17
N HIS A 21 -0.82 7.54 30.94
CA HIS A 21 0.14 7.19 31.98
C HIS A 21 0.27 8.31 33.01
N LEU A 22 0.35 9.58 32.59
CA LEU A 22 0.43 10.72 33.49
C LEU A 22 -0.87 10.96 34.24
N ALA A 23 -2.03 10.71 33.63
CA ALA A 23 -3.33 10.80 34.31
C ALA A 23 -3.40 9.82 35.49
N LEU A 24 -2.85 8.62 35.33
CA LEU A 24 -2.84 7.56 36.36
C LEU A 24 -1.66 7.68 37.34
N ASN A 25 -0.53 8.23 36.91
CA ASN A 25 0.72 8.28 37.67
C ASN A 25 1.35 9.69 37.66
N ARG A 26 0.59 10.70 38.13
CA ARG A 26 1.02 12.11 38.11
C ARG A 26 2.41 12.36 38.72
N HIS A 27 2.80 11.58 39.72
CA HIS A 27 4.09 11.68 40.39
C HIS A 27 5.29 11.30 39.50
N ARG A 28 5.07 10.56 38.40
CA ARG A 28 6.13 10.12 37.48
C ARG A 28 6.38 11.05 36.29
N TRP A 29 5.83 12.27 36.33
CA TRP A 29 5.91 13.18 35.18
C TRP A 29 7.34 13.49 34.74
N LEU A 30 8.30 13.60 35.68
CA LEU A 30 9.72 13.80 35.39
C LEU A 30 10.36 12.63 34.62
N GLN A 31 9.82 11.42 34.72
CA GLN A 31 10.34 10.24 34.02
C GLN A 31 9.76 10.10 32.60
N VAL A 32 8.66 10.80 32.30
CA VAL A 32 7.91 10.60 31.05
C VAL A 32 7.91 11.86 30.18
N ALA A 33 7.61 13.02 30.75
CA ALA A 33 7.45 14.25 29.97
C ALA A 33 8.78 14.71 29.31
N PRO A 34 9.95 14.71 29.99
CA PRO A 34 11.19 15.16 29.35
C PRO A 34 11.64 14.26 28.18
N PRO A 35 11.67 12.92 28.28
CA PRO A 35 12.01 12.07 27.13
C PRO A 35 11.07 12.23 25.94
N VAL A 36 9.76 12.35 26.19
CA VAL A 36 8.76 12.56 25.13
C VAL A 36 8.92 13.93 24.48
N ALA A 37 9.14 14.99 25.27
CA ALA A 37 9.39 16.32 24.74
C ALA A 37 10.69 16.40 23.94
N LEU A 38 11.77 15.77 24.42
CA LEU A 38 13.04 15.68 23.69
C LEU A 38 12.87 14.92 22.37
N SER A 39 12.10 13.83 22.38
CA SER A 39 11.80 13.06 21.18
C SER A 39 10.98 13.88 20.17
N ALA A 40 9.98 14.64 20.64
CA ALA A 40 9.22 15.56 19.79
C ALA A 40 10.09 16.68 19.21
N LEU A 41 10.95 17.31 20.03
CA LEU A 41 11.88 18.33 19.56
C LEU A 41 12.91 17.79 18.58
N ALA A 42 13.37 16.55 18.77
CA ALA A 42 14.28 15.89 17.83
C ALA A 42 13.67 15.76 16.42
N THR A 43 12.33 15.66 16.29
CA THR A 43 11.68 15.63 14.97
C THR A 43 11.84 16.93 14.19
N LEU A 44 12.08 18.06 14.87
CA LEU A 44 12.31 19.37 14.26
C LEU A 44 13.77 19.56 13.84
N VAL A 45 14.69 18.70 14.28
CA VAL A 45 16.12 18.76 13.93
C VAL A 45 16.32 18.11 12.57
N ASN A 46 15.81 18.76 11.52
CA ASN A 46 15.97 18.35 10.13
C ASN A 46 15.98 19.60 9.22
N PRO A 47 16.51 19.53 7.99
CA PRO A 47 16.61 20.70 7.09
C PRO A 47 15.28 21.37 6.77
N TYR A 48 14.17 20.64 6.87
CA TYR A 48 12.80 21.11 6.61
C TYR A 48 12.06 21.55 7.88
N GLY A 49 12.63 21.34 9.08
CA GLY A 49 12.06 21.76 10.36
C GLY A 49 10.57 21.43 10.55
N TRP A 50 9.77 22.47 10.76
CA TRP A 50 8.31 22.39 10.93
C TRP A 50 7.55 22.03 9.65
N ASP A 51 8.07 22.41 8.48
CA ASP A 51 7.41 22.17 7.19
C ASP A 51 7.27 20.68 6.90
N LEU A 52 8.22 19.86 7.38
CA LEU A 52 8.11 18.41 7.32
C LEU A 52 6.88 17.87 8.07
N LEU A 53 6.59 18.41 9.26
CA LEU A 53 5.45 17.97 10.07
C LEU A 53 4.13 18.38 9.42
N ARG A 54 4.08 19.60 8.87
CA ARG A 54 2.94 20.08 8.08
C ARG A 54 2.71 19.19 6.86
N PHE A 55 3.75 18.91 6.08
CA PHE A 55 3.70 18.05 4.90
C PHE A 55 3.22 16.63 5.23
N LEU A 56 3.73 16.06 6.32
CA LEU A 56 3.31 14.75 6.84
C LEU A 56 1.81 14.75 7.18
N LEU A 57 1.35 15.79 7.89
CA LEU A 57 -0.04 15.92 8.30
C LEU A 57 -0.96 16.04 7.07
N GLU A 58 -0.66 16.96 6.16
CA GLU A 58 -1.42 17.16 4.91
C GLU A 58 -1.48 15.87 4.08
N THR A 59 -0.36 15.14 3.98
CA THR A 59 -0.29 13.87 3.23
C THR A 59 -1.08 12.73 3.89
N ALA A 60 -1.21 12.75 5.22
CA ALA A 60 -1.93 11.75 5.99
C ALA A 60 -3.43 12.01 6.05
N THR A 61 -3.85 13.28 6.06
CA THR A 61 -5.27 13.67 6.13
C THR A 61 -5.91 13.91 4.76
N GLY A 62 -5.13 14.05 3.69
CA GLY A 62 -5.66 14.23 2.35
C GLY A 62 -6.37 12.98 1.81
N ASP A 63 -7.56 13.20 1.23
CA ASP A 63 -8.36 12.16 0.59
C ASP A 63 -7.67 11.64 -0.67
N ARG A 64 -7.54 10.30 -0.76
CA ARG A 64 -6.86 9.59 -1.84
C ARG A 64 -7.54 8.28 -2.18
N PRO A 65 -8.76 8.35 -2.73
CA PRO A 65 -9.55 7.16 -3.04
C PRO A 65 -8.89 6.24 -4.07
N GLU A 66 -7.98 6.77 -4.88
CA GLU A 66 -7.25 6.04 -5.92
C GLU A 66 -6.21 5.07 -5.35
N ILE A 67 -5.77 5.22 -4.10
CA ILE A 67 -4.84 4.25 -3.49
C ILE A 67 -5.61 3.21 -2.69
N ALA A 68 -5.64 1.99 -3.20
CA ALA A 68 -6.38 0.89 -2.59
C ALA A 68 -6.00 0.63 -1.12
N ASP A 69 -4.73 0.81 -0.72
CA ASP A 69 -4.26 0.55 0.64
C ASP A 69 -4.76 1.58 1.69
N ARG A 70 -5.24 2.73 1.22
CA ARG A 70 -5.84 3.79 2.04
C ARG A 70 -7.34 3.61 2.23
N THR A 71 -7.97 2.70 1.49
CA THR A 71 -9.40 2.46 1.62
C THR A 71 -9.73 1.78 2.96
N PRO A 72 -10.89 2.09 3.57
CA PRO A 72 -11.40 1.39 4.73
C PRO A 72 -11.48 -0.12 4.50
N LEU A 73 -11.17 -0.92 5.53
CA LEU A 73 -11.41 -2.36 5.48
C LEU A 73 -12.91 -2.65 5.26
N ALA A 74 -13.22 -3.32 4.15
CA ALA A 74 -14.56 -3.83 3.91
C ALA A 74 -14.87 -4.99 4.89
N ILE A 75 -15.70 -4.74 5.90
CA ILE A 75 -16.07 -5.73 6.93
C ILE A 75 -16.69 -7.01 6.31
N ARG A 76 -17.40 -6.87 5.18
CA ARG A 76 -18.03 -7.99 4.46
C ARG A 76 -17.06 -8.77 3.55
N SER A 77 -15.77 -8.46 3.55
CA SER A 77 -14.75 -9.20 2.80
C SER A 77 -14.18 -10.37 3.62
N SER A 78 -13.44 -11.26 2.96
CA SER A 78 -12.68 -12.33 3.63
C SER A 78 -11.69 -11.76 4.67
N LEU A 79 -11.02 -10.64 4.36
CA LEU A 79 -10.16 -9.93 5.31
C LEU A 79 -10.97 -9.31 6.47
N GLY A 80 -12.18 -8.85 6.21
CA GLY A 80 -13.12 -8.39 7.24
C GLY A 80 -13.50 -9.49 8.23
N LEU A 81 -13.68 -10.72 7.75
CA LEU A 81 -13.92 -11.89 8.63
C LEU A 81 -12.70 -12.19 9.52
N VAL A 82 -11.49 -12.14 8.97
CA VAL A 82 -10.24 -12.30 9.76
C VAL A 82 -10.14 -11.22 10.83
N TYR A 83 -10.42 -9.97 10.47
CA TYR A 83 -10.47 -8.86 11.42
C TYR A 83 -11.46 -9.11 12.56
N LEU A 84 -12.71 -9.47 12.24
CA LEU A 84 -13.74 -9.76 13.24
C LEU A 84 -13.36 -10.95 14.13
N ALA A 85 -12.73 -11.98 13.57
CA ALA A 85 -12.26 -13.13 14.32
C ALA A 85 -11.17 -12.75 15.34
N ILE A 86 -10.19 -11.91 14.94
CA ILE A 86 -9.14 -11.43 15.83
C ILE A 86 -9.71 -10.54 16.94
N VAL A 87 -10.59 -9.58 16.60
CA VAL A 87 -11.23 -8.71 17.59
C VAL A 87 -12.12 -9.51 18.54
N GLY A 88 -12.92 -10.44 18.02
CA GLY A 88 -13.75 -11.33 18.83
C GLY A 88 -12.91 -12.18 19.78
N LEU A 89 -11.86 -12.82 19.27
CA LEU A 89 -10.93 -13.60 20.09
C LEU A 89 -10.27 -12.74 21.17
N ALA A 90 -9.92 -11.49 20.86
CA ALA A 90 -9.35 -10.57 21.83
C ALA A 90 -10.32 -10.27 22.96
N LEU A 91 -11.56 -9.89 22.62
CA LEU A 91 -12.60 -9.56 23.59
C LEU A 91 -12.95 -10.76 24.48
N LEU A 92 -13.14 -11.94 23.88
CA LEU A 92 -13.42 -13.17 24.61
C LEU A 92 -12.26 -13.54 25.53
N SER A 93 -11.02 -13.44 25.04
CA SER A 93 -9.83 -13.76 25.83
C SER A 93 -9.69 -12.82 27.03
N VAL A 94 -9.88 -11.51 26.86
CA VAL A 94 -9.84 -10.54 27.96
C VAL A 94 -11.00 -10.72 28.94
N TYR A 95 -12.16 -11.15 28.46
CA TYR A 95 -13.33 -11.40 29.29
C TYR A 95 -13.14 -12.63 30.18
N PHE A 96 -12.75 -13.78 29.60
CA PHE A 96 -12.62 -15.05 30.32
C PHE A 96 -11.26 -15.25 31.03
N SER A 97 -10.23 -14.49 30.66
CA SER A 97 -8.92 -14.62 31.30
C SER A 97 -8.96 -14.25 32.78
N THR A 98 -8.24 -15.02 33.59
CA THR A 98 -8.04 -14.75 35.02
C THR A 98 -6.93 -13.76 35.30
N LEU A 99 -6.21 -13.29 34.27
CA LEU A 99 -5.16 -12.29 34.43
C LEU A 99 -5.75 -10.94 34.83
N PRO A 100 -5.01 -10.12 35.61
CA PRO A 100 -5.42 -8.77 35.89
C PRO A 100 -5.54 -7.97 34.60
N ARG A 101 -6.70 -7.33 34.39
CA ARG A 101 -6.95 -6.49 33.21
C ARG A 101 -6.09 -5.24 33.32
N ARG A 102 -5.22 -5.02 32.34
CA ARG A 102 -4.41 -3.80 32.22
C ARG A 102 -5.14 -2.83 31.29
N PRO A 103 -5.96 -1.89 31.81
CA PRO A 103 -6.85 -1.07 30.98
C PRO A 103 -6.11 -0.24 29.94
N ILE A 104 -4.87 0.18 30.24
CA ILE A 104 -4.01 0.90 29.29
C ILE A 104 -3.70 0.04 28.06
N LEU A 105 -3.29 -1.22 28.24
CA LEU A 105 -2.93 -2.11 27.13
C LEU A 105 -4.16 -2.51 26.31
N ILE A 106 -5.29 -2.76 26.98
CA ILE A 106 -6.56 -3.03 26.32
C ILE A 106 -7.00 -1.81 25.51
N GLY A 107 -6.92 -0.61 26.09
CA GLY A 107 -7.25 0.65 25.41
C GLY A 107 -6.35 0.91 24.20
N LEU A 108 -5.04 0.66 24.31
CA LEU A 108 -4.11 0.75 23.18
C LEU A 108 -4.43 -0.25 22.08
N PHE A 109 -4.75 -1.50 22.42
CA PHE A 109 -5.20 -2.48 21.45
C PHE A 109 -6.47 -2.02 20.74
N MET A 110 -7.48 -1.55 21.48
CA MET A 110 -8.73 -1.06 20.88
C MET A 110 -8.51 0.12 19.95
N LEU A 111 -7.60 1.05 20.30
CA LEU A 111 -7.23 2.16 19.43
C LEU A 111 -6.66 1.66 18.10
N VAL A 112 -5.72 0.72 18.16
CA VAL A 112 -5.10 0.14 16.94
C VAL A 112 -6.12 -0.71 16.18
N ALA A 113 -7.04 -1.40 16.86
CA ALA A 113 -8.08 -2.23 16.24
C ALA A 113 -9.13 -1.41 15.46
N VAL A 114 -9.27 -0.11 15.72
CA VAL A 114 -10.14 0.77 14.91
C VAL A 114 -9.42 1.22 13.63
N MET A 115 -8.09 1.31 13.62
CA MET A 115 -7.33 1.86 12.48
C MET A 115 -7.55 1.13 11.13
N PRO A 116 -7.72 -0.21 11.06
CA PRO A 116 -8.07 -0.89 9.82
C PRO A 116 -9.38 -0.44 9.19
N LEU A 117 -10.33 0.04 10.01
CA LEU A 117 -11.60 0.60 9.53
C LEU A 117 -11.44 1.98 8.90
N VAL A 118 -10.30 2.64 9.13
CA VAL A 118 -9.92 3.89 8.45
C VAL A 118 -9.11 3.58 7.20
N ALA A 119 -8.10 2.71 7.31
CA ALA A 119 -7.29 2.27 6.17
C ALA A 119 -6.79 0.83 6.36
N VAL A 120 -7.02 -0.02 5.36
CA VAL A 120 -6.72 -1.47 5.39
C VAL A 120 -5.25 -1.76 5.70
N ARG A 121 -4.33 -0.87 5.31
CA ARG A 121 -2.87 -0.99 5.59
C ARG A 121 -2.51 -1.08 7.08
N HIS A 122 -3.42 -0.75 8.01
CA HIS A 122 -3.17 -0.88 9.44
C HIS A 122 -3.43 -2.30 10.00
N LEU A 123 -3.93 -3.24 9.19
CA LEU A 123 -4.16 -4.65 9.58
C LEU A 123 -2.92 -5.34 10.18
N PRO A 124 -1.71 -5.25 9.58
CA PRO A 124 -0.51 -5.86 10.15
C PRO A 124 -0.16 -5.28 11.53
N LEU A 125 -0.34 -3.96 11.71
CA LEU A 125 -0.11 -3.30 12.99
C LEU A 125 -1.08 -3.79 14.07
N MET A 126 -2.35 -3.99 13.71
CA MET A 126 -3.34 -4.61 14.60
C MET A 126 -2.95 -6.04 14.96
N GLY A 127 -2.49 -6.86 14.01
CA GLY A 127 -2.02 -8.22 14.29
C GLY A 127 -0.86 -8.25 15.28
N LEU A 128 0.09 -7.32 15.14
CA LEU A 128 1.20 -7.17 16.09
C LEU A 128 0.71 -6.72 17.47
N ALA A 129 -0.18 -5.72 17.53
CA ALA A 129 -0.77 -5.25 18.78
C ALA A 129 -1.57 -6.35 19.49
N PHE A 130 -2.29 -7.18 18.75
CA PHE A 130 -2.98 -8.37 19.28
C PHE A 130 -1.99 -9.33 19.93
N ALA A 131 -0.91 -9.70 19.23
CA ALA A 131 0.09 -10.63 19.74
C ALA A 131 0.76 -10.11 21.03
N ILE A 132 1.13 -8.83 21.06
CA ILE A 132 1.87 -8.23 22.18
C ILE A 132 0.94 -7.93 23.37
N PHE A 133 -0.23 -7.36 23.15
CA PHE A 133 -1.09 -6.86 24.23
C PHE A 133 -2.11 -7.88 24.72
N ILE A 134 -2.55 -8.79 23.85
CA ILE A 134 -3.65 -9.72 24.13
C ILE A 134 -3.17 -11.19 24.17
N GLY A 135 -1.99 -11.49 23.60
CA GLY A 135 -1.46 -12.86 23.52
C GLY A 135 -1.40 -13.61 24.86
N GLU A 136 -1.04 -12.94 25.95
CA GLU A 136 -1.02 -13.56 27.29
C GLU A 136 -2.42 -13.99 27.76
N HIS A 137 -3.44 -13.16 27.50
CA HIS A 137 -4.83 -13.49 27.83
C HIS A 137 -5.33 -14.70 27.04
N VAL A 138 -5.00 -14.77 25.74
CA VAL A 138 -5.31 -15.91 24.88
C VAL A 138 -4.67 -17.18 25.43
N GLY A 139 -3.39 -17.14 25.79
CA GLY A 139 -2.67 -18.29 26.34
C GLY A 139 -3.28 -18.82 27.64
N VAL A 140 -3.71 -17.93 28.54
CA VAL A 140 -4.35 -18.33 29.80
C VAL A 140 -5.71 -18.99 29.56
N VAL A 141 -6.56 -18.40 28.72
CA VAL A 141 -7.87 -18.99 28.39
C VAL A 141 -7.71 -20.33 27.68
N TRP A 142 -6.75 -20.42 26.75
CA TRP A 142 -6.41 -21.67 26.07
C TRP A 142 -5.99 -22.76 27.06
N HIS A 143 -5.14 -22.44 28.03
CA HIS A 143 -4.73 -23.38 29.07
C HIS A 143 -5.89 -23.80 29.99
N GLN A 144 -6.82 -22.90 30.31
CA GLN A 144 -8.00 -23.24 31.12
C GLN A 144 -8.90 -24.24 30.39
N ILE A 145 -9.17 -24.01 29.11
CA ILE A 145 -9.97 -24.90 28.27
C ILE A 145 -9.32 -26.28 28.17
N ILE A 146 -8.01 -26.33 27.86
CA ILE A 146 -7.27 -27.61 27.79
C ILE A 146 -7.25 -28.32 29.14
N ARG A 147 -7.05 -27.59 30.25
CA ARG A 147 -6.99 -28.19 31.58
C ARG A 147 -8.35 -28.71 32.04
N GLN A 148 -9.45 -28.05 31.71
CA GLN A 148 -10.80 -28.58 31.93
C GLN A 148 -11.08 -29.84 31.09
N GLN A 149 -10.46 -29.96 29.92
CA GLN A 149 -10.61 -31.13 29.04
C GLN A 149 -9.62 -32.27 29.32
N ARG A 150 -8.69 -32.13 30.28
CA ARG A 150 -7.72 -33.20 30.63
C ARG A 150 -8.36 -34.46 31.22
N ASP A 151 -9.58 -34.36 31.74
CA ASP A 151 -10.35 -35.53 32.22
C ASP A 151 -10.96 -36.34 31.06
N VAL A 152 -10.88 -35.83 29.82
CA VAL A 152 -11.30 -36.53 28.60
C VAL A 152 -10.06 -37.12 27.92
N ALA A 153 -9.94 -38.45 27.92
CA ALA A 153 -8.83 -39.13 27.24
C ALA A 153 -8.89 -38.88 25.72
N ILE A 154 -7.98 -38.06 25.20
CA ILE A 154 -7.84 -37.84 23.76
C ILE A 154 -7.18 -39.08 23.14
N PRO A 155 -7.85 -39.81 22.21
CA PRO A 155 -7.27 -40.95 21.51
C PRO A 155 -5.92 -40.59 20.88
N ARG A 156 -4.94 -41.51 20.91
CA ARG A 156 -3.60 -41.30 20.35
C ARG A 156 -3.63 -40.79 18.90
N GLN A 157 -4.62 -41.20 18.11
CA GLN A 157 -4.80 -40.78 16.72
C GLN A 157 -5.15 -39.28 16.58
N LEU A 158 -5.81 -38.68 17.56
CA LEU A 158 -6.25 -37.28 17.52
C LEU A 158 -5.23 -36.30 18.09
N GLN A 159 -4.19 -36.78 18.80
CA GLN A 159 -3.15 -35.93 19.38
C GLN A 159 -2.28 -35.24 18.33
N ALA A 160 -2.16 -35.83 17.13
CA ALA A 160 -1.41 -35.26 16.01
C ALA A 160 -2.21 -34.17 15.25
N VAL A 161 -3.54 -34.16 15.36
CA VAL A 161 -4.43 -33.26 14.58
C VAL A 161 -4.10 -31.77 14.73
N PRO A 162 -3.89 -31.20 15.93
CA PRO A 162 -3.55 -29.77 16.04
C PRO A 162 -2.19 -29.44 15.40
N TRP A 163 -1.22 -30.35 15.47
CA TRP A 163 0.08 -30.18 14.82
C TRP A 163 -0.03 -30.28 13.30
N VAL A 164 -0.79 -31.25 12.79
CA VAL A 164 -1.08 -31.37 11.37
C VAL A 164 -1.82 -30.14 10.87
N LEU A 165 -2.83 -29.64 11.60
CA LEU A 165 -3.56 -28.43 11.23
C LEU A 165 -2.65 -27.20 11.25
N ALA A 166 -1.80 -27.04 12.27
CA ALA A 166 -0.82 -25.97 12.33
C ALA A 166 0.17 -26.04 11.15
N ILE A 167 0.68 -27.23 10.83
CA ILE A 167 1.55 -27.46 9.67
C ILE A 167 0.81 -27.15 8.38
N VAL A 168 -0.46 -27.56 8.22
CA VAL A 168 -1.27 -27.25 7.03
C VAL A 168 -1.52 -25.76 6.90
N VAL A 169 -1.81 -25.04 8.00
CA VAL A 169 -1.98 -23.59 7.98
C VAL A 169 -0.67 -22.91 7.60
N ILE A 170 0.44 -23.28 8.24
CA ILE A 170 1.77 -22.74 7.93
C ILE A 170 2.14 -23.06 6.48
N ALA A 171 1.96 -24.31 6.03
CA ALA A 171 2.22 -24.75 4.66
C ALA A 171 1.31 -24.03 3.66
N SER A 172 0.04 -23.81 3.98
CA SER A 172 -0.88 -23.05 3.12
C SER A 172 -0.44 -21.59 2.99
N GLY A 173 0.09 -20.97 4.05
CA GLY A 173 0.76 -19.68 3.95
C GLY A 173 2.07 -19.76 3.18
N MET A 174 2.86 -20.82 3.40
CA MET A 174 4.18 -21.04 2.79
C MET A 174 4.13 -21.38 1.29
N PHE A 175 3.04 -21.98 0.81
CA PHE A 175 2.92 -22.46 -0.56
C PHE A 175 1.73 -21.85 -1.30
N GLY A 176 0.72 -21.34 -0.59
CA GLY A 176 -0.44 -20.66 -1.17
C GLY A 176 -0.25 -19.14 -1.33
N PHE A 177 0.73 -18.55 -0.65
CA PHE A 177 1.23 -17.22 -0.98
C PHE A 177 2.50 -17.35 -1.82
N SER A 178 2.63 -16.56 -2.87
CA SER A 178 3.91 -16.39 -3.55
C SER A 178 4.88 -15.69 -2.59
N TRP A 179 5.88 -16.43 -2.08
CA TRP A 179 7.04 -15.87 -1.34
C TRP A 179 8.03 -15.20 -2.26
N ARG A 180 7.82 -15.36 -3.57
CA ARG A 180 8.38 -14.47 -4.56
C ARG A 180 7.80 -13.09 -4.29
N PHE A 181 8.62 -12.06 -4.39
CA PHE A 181 8.12 -10.73 -4.74
C PHE A 181 7.38 -10.89 -6.08
N ALA A 182 6.13 -11.32 -6.05
CA ALA A 182 5.23 -11.07 -7.15
C ALA A 182 5.20 -9.55 -7.24
N ALA A 183 5.60 -9.00 -8.38
CA ALA A 183 5.35 -7.60 -8.64
C ALA A 183 3.84 -7.42 -8.44
N GLY A 184 3.44 -6.87 -7.28
CA GLY A 184 2.03 -6.63 -6.96
C GLY A 184 1.39 -5.59 -7.87
N MET A 185 2.14 -5.10 -8.86
CA MET A 185 1.70 -4.27 -9.96
C MET A 185 1.92 -5.05 -11.25
N ASN A 186 0.88 -5.10 -12.09
CA ASN A 186 1.04 -5.44 -13.49
C ASN A 186 1.86 -4.32 -14.14
N ILE A 187 3.11 -4.62 -14.52
CA ILE A 187 4.07 -3.66 -15.08
C ILE A 187 4.07 -3.81 -16.60
N PRO A 188 4.20 -2.70 -17.37
CA PRO A 188 4.17 -2.74 -18.84
C PRO A 188 5.54 -3.17 -19.40
N TYR A 189 5.97 -4.40 -19.10
CA TYR A 189 7.33 -4.88 -19.42
C TYR A 189 7.58 -4.88 -20.93
N ASN A 190 6.68 -5.46 -21.72
CA ASN A 190 6.86 -5.54 -23.18
C ASN A 190 6.86 -4.17 -23.84
N ALA A 191 5.95 -3.28 -23.42
CA ALA A 191 5.92 -1.90 -23.93
C ALA A 191 7.19 -1.11 -23.54
N MET A 192 7.74 -1.34 -22.34
CA MET A 192 9.03 -0.75 -21.94
C MET A 192 10.17 -1.26 -22.83
N ILE A 193 10.24 -2.57 -23.10
CA ILE A 193 11.26 -3.14 -24.00
C ILE A 193 11.11 -2.52 -25.39
N LEU A 194 9.89 -2.45 -25.93
CA LEU A 194 9.59 -1.83 -27.22
C LEU A 194 10.08 -0.37 -27.28
N LEU A 195 9.78 0.44 -26.26
CA LEU A 195 10.22 1.84 -26.19
C LEU A 195 11.76 1.93 -26.13
N ARG A 196 12.41 1.03 -25.39
CA ARG A 196 13.87 1.01 -25.25
C ARG A 196 14.58 0.59 -26.53
N GLU A 197 14.14 -0.50 -27.16
CA GLU A 197 14.80 -1.10 -28.32
C GLU A 197 14.55 -0.32 -29.62
N SER A 198 13.47 0.47 -29.66
CA SER A 198 13.23 1.42 -30.75
C SER A 198 14.06 2.71 -30.68
N ASP A 199 14.91 2.88 -29.65
CA ASP A 199 15.62 4.14 -29.33
C ASP A 199 14.67 5.35 -29.32
N PHE A 200 13.46 5.15 -28.79
CA PHE A 200 12.49 6.22 -28.68
C PHE A 200 12.99 7.33 -27.75
N ARG A 201 12.90 8.58 -28.22
CA ARG A 201 13.30 9.78 -27.48
C ARG A 201 12.21 10.83 -27.59
N GLY A 202 11.48 11.04 -26.51
CA GLY A 202 10.33 11.93 -26.52
C GLY A 202 9.61 11.97 -25.18
N LYS A 203 8.48 12.66 -25.16
CA LYS A 203 7.59 12.77 -24.00
C LYS A 203 6.62 11.60 -23.98
N LEU A 204 6.56 10.91 -22.86
CA LEU A 204 5.70 9.76 -22.63
C LEU A 204 4.74 10.06 -21.49
N THR A 205 3.47 10.28 -21.80
CA THR A 205 2.43 10.21 -20.75
C THR A 205 2.19 8.75 -20.42
N ASN A 206 2.14 8.42 -19.13
CA ASN A 206 2.08 7.05 -18.65
C ASN A 206 0.98 6.83 -17.62
N ASP A 207 0.56 5.60 -17.39
CA ASP A 207 -0.19 5.25 -16.19
C ASP A 207 0.60 5.61 -14.92
N PHE A 208 -0.04 6.26 -13.96
CA PHE A 208 0.60 6.78 -12.74
C PHE A 208 1.40 5.71 -11.99
N GLY A 209 0.87 4.48 -11.91
CA GLY A 209 1.51 3.37 -11.19
C GLY A 209 2.85 2.92 -11.82
N TRP A 210 3.08 3.24 -13.09
CA TRP A 210 4.25 2.78 -13.84
C TRP A 210 5.39 3.79 -13.91
N GLY A 211 5.17 5.03 -13.48
CA GLY A 211 6.11 6.13 -13.70
C GLY A 211 7.53 5.86 -13.20
N GLN A 212 7.68 5.34 -11.98
CA GLN A 212 9.00 5.06 -11.41
C GLN A 212 9.72 3.92 -12.15
N PHE A 213 8.96 2.90 -12.55
CA PHE A 213 9.49 1.80 -13.35
C PHE A 213 9.98 2.30 -14.72
N LEU A 214 9.20 3.14 -15.39
CA LEU A 214 9.56 3.69 -16.69
C LEU A 214 10.75 4.66 -16.60
N ILE A 215 10.81 5.51 -15.57
CA ILE A 215 11.95 6.41 -15.32
C ILE A 215 13.24 5.60 -15.16
N TRP A 216 13.20 4.50 -14.39
CA TRP A 216 14.38 3.67 -14.16
C TRP A 216 14.93 3.05 -15.44
N HIS A 217 14.07 2.62 -16.36
CA HIS A 217 14.48 1.88 -17.55
C HIS A 217 14.69 2.73 -18.80
N LEU A 218 13.98 3.86 -18.91
CA LEU A 218 13.93 4.69 -20.12
C LEU A 218 14.52 6.09 -19.90
N GLY A 219 14.67 6.53 -18.65
CA GLY A 219 15.27 7.81 -18.33
C GLY A 219 16.78 7.83 -18.63
N PRO A 220 17.36 8.97 -19.07
CA PRO A 220 16.71 10.26 -19.36
C PRO A 220 16.22 10.40 -20.82
N ALA A 221 16.39 9.39 -21.66
CA ALA A 221 16.05 9.46 -23.09
C ALA A 221 14.55 9.67 -23.34
N VAL A 222 13.71 9.05 -22.50
CA VAL A 222 12.26 9.24 -22.49
C VAL A 222 11.86 10.10 -21.29
N GLN A 223 11.14 11.19 -21.55
CA GLN A 223 10.59 12.06 -20.53
C GLN A 223 9.24 11.52 -20.06
N VAL A 224 9.27 10.78 -18.96
CA VAL A 224 8.09 10.16 -18.34
C VAL A 224 7.22 11.23 -17.67
N GLY A 225 5.91 11.20 -17.91
CA GLY A 225 4.96 12.24 -17.54
C GLY A 225 4.75 12.42 -16.04
N MET A 226 4.40 11.33 -15.32
CA MET A 226 4.22 11.38 -13.87
C MET A 226 4.58 10.07 -13.17
N ASP A 227 5.06 10.18 -11.94
CA ASP A 227 5.40 9.05 -11.07
C ASP A 227 4.90 9.24 -9.63
N GLY A 228 5.13 8.23 -8.79
CA GLY A 228 4.67 8.20 -7.39
C GLY A 228 5.14 9.36 -6.49
N ARG A 229 6.05 10.23 -6.93
CA ARG A 229 6.53 11.42 -6.19
C ARG A 229 5.60 12.63 -6.32
N ARG A 230 4.31 12.41 -6.58
CA ARG A 230 3.28 13.45 -6.82
C ARG A 230 3.25 14.59 -5.81
N GLU A 231 3.57 14.34 -4.54
CA GLU A 231 3.49 15.34 -3.46
C GLU A 231 4.75 16.18 -3.31
N THR A 232 5.88 15.71 -3.87
CA THR A 232 7.19 16.35 -3.66
C THR A 232 7.74 16.99 -4.92
N VAL A 233 7.32 16.52 -6.10
CA VAL A 233 7.87 16.96 -7.39
C VAL A 233 6.85 17.68 -8.26
N TYR A 234 5.55 17.43 -8.09
CA TYR A 234 4.52 17.91 -9.00
C TYR A 234 3.56 18.89 -8.29
N PRO A 235 3.17 20.00 -8.92
CA PRO A 235 2.11 20.86 -8.39
C PRO A 235 0.78 20.12 -8.28
N HIS A 236 -0.03 20.45 -7.27
CA HIS A 236 -1.31 19.78 -7.02
C HIS A 236 -2.25 19.78 -8.22
N HIS A 237 -2.40 20.92 -8.91
CA HIS A 237 -3.28 21.03 -10.09
C HIS A 237 -2.84 20.13 -11.27
N ILE A 238 -1.53 19.87 -11.42
CA ILE A 238 -1.03 18.94 -12.45
C ILE A 238 -1.39 17.50 -12.07
N TYR A 239 -1.31 17.18 -10.77
CA TYR A 239 -1.74 15.88 -10.27
C TYR A 239 -3.25 15.65 -10.46
N GLU A 240 -4.10 16.65 -10.20
CA GLU A 240 -5.54 16.58 -10.46
C GLU A 240 -5.85 16.34 -11.95
N GLN A 241 -5.19 17.06 -12.86
CA GLN A 241 -5.36 16.82 -14.31
C GLN A 241 -4.90 15.41 -14.73
N TYR A 242 -3.87 14.87 -14.07
CA TYR A 242 -3.43 13.49 -14.31
C TYR A 242 -4.44 12.44 -13.81
N LEU A 243 -5.15 12.74 -12.73
CA LEU A 243 -6.27 11.92 -12.24
C LEU A 243 -7.47 11.97 -13.18
N ASP A 244 -7.83 13.16 -13.67
CA ASP A 244 -8.90 13.33 -14.66
C ASP A 244 -8.60 12.53 -15.93
N PHE A 245 -7.36 12.58 -16.42
CA PHE A 245 -6.89 11.75 -17.52
C PHE A 245 -7.02 10.26 -17.24
N HIS A 246 -6.54 9.78 -16.09
CA HIS A 246 -6.56 8.36 -15.73
C HIS A 246 -7.99 7.82 -15.52
N THR A 247 -8.90 8.65 -15.00
CA THR A 247 -10.31 8.28 -14.78
C THR A 247 -11.19 8.49 -16.00
N GLY A 248 -10.73 9.27 -16.99
CA GLY A 248 -11.52 9.67 -18.15
C GLY A 248 -12.69 10.61 -17.79
N LEU A 249 -12.58 11.33 -16.67
CA LEU A 249 -13.61 12.24 -16.15
C LEU A 249 -13.19 13.71 -16.36
N ASN A 250 -14.13 14.62 -16.16
CA ASN A 250 -13.91 16.07 -16.28
C ASN A 250 -13.23 16.45 -17.62
N ASP A 251 -12.28 17.38 -17.58
CA ASP A 251 -11.44 17.75 -18.73
C ASP A 251 -10.22 16.82 -18.80
N TRP A 252 -10.48 15.54 -19.09
CA TRP A 252 -9.48 14.47 -19.11
C TRP A 252 -8.29 14.75 -20.04
N GLU A 253 -8.49 15.59 -21.06
CA GLU A 253 -7.47 15.95 -22.06
C GLU A 253 -6.62 17.16 -21.61
N ALA A 254 -6.95 17.84 -20.51
CA ALA A 254 -6.23 19.02 -20.02
C ALA A 254 -4.72 18.79 -19.88
N ILE A 255 -4.34 17.62 -19.35
CA ILE A 255 -2.92 17.27 -19.17
C ILE A 255 -2.20 17.07 -20.51
N LEU A 256 -2.90 16.54 -21.53
CA LEU A 256 -2.34 16.33 -22.86
C LEU A 256 -2.15 17.67 -23.59
N ARG A 257 -3.00 18.67 -23.32
CA ARG A 257 -2.81 20.03 -23.86
C ARG A 257 -1.72 20.81 -23.11
N TYR A 258 -1.63 20.63 -21.79
CA TYR A 258 -0.59 21.27 -20.97
C TYR A 258 0.82 20.75 -21.30
N ALA A 259 0.95 19.44 -21.43
CA ALA A 259 2.21 18.78 -21.79
C ALA A 259 1.99 17.80 -22.95
N PRO A 260 1.97 18.29 -24.21
CA PRO A 260 1.76 17.46 -25.39
C PRO A 260 2.76 16.30 -25.46
N PRO A 261 2.29 15.04 -25.33
CA PRO A 261 3.17 13.89 -25.37
C PRO A 261 3.39 13.42 -26.81
N ASP A 262 4.51 12.73 -27.04
CA ASP A 262 4.80 12.04 -28.29
C ASP A 262 4.16 10.64 -28.31
N ALA A 263 4.09 10.01 -27.14
CA ALA A 263 3.47 8.71 -26.93
C ALA A 263 2.71 8.65 -25.60
N ILE A 264 1.72 7.75 -25.52
CA ILE A 264 0.93 7.50 -24.32
C ILE A 264 0.93 6.00 -24.02
N LEU A 265 1.40 5.61 -22.83
CA LEU A 265 1.42 4.22 -22.36
C LEU A 265 0.52 4.04 -21.14
N ILE A 266 -0.58 3.33 -21.29
CA ILE A 266 -1.61 3.21 -20.25
C ILE A 266 -2.10 1.77 -20.10
N GLN A 267 -2.79 1.50 -18.99
CA GLN A 267 -3.39 0.19 -18.74
C GLN A 267 -4.40 -0.14 -19.84
N ARG A 268 -4.35 -1.38 -20.31
CA ARG A 268 -5.35 -1.90 -21.25
C ARG A 268 -6.75 -1.86 -20.62
N ASP A 269 -7.74 -1.60 -21.46
CA ASP A 269 -9.16 -1.50 -21.09
C ASP A 269 -9.48 -0.40 -20.04
N SER A 270 -8.55 0.52 -19.81
CA SER A 270 -8.77 1.69 -18.95
C SER A 270 -9.63 2.76 -19.65
N PRO A 271 -10.29 3.66 -18.89
CA PRO A 271 -11.01 4.80 -19.48
C PRO A 271 -10.21 5.60 -20.52
N PRO A 272 -8.95 6.02 -20.27
CA PRO A 272 -8.17 6.74 -21.27
C PRO A 272 -7.86 5.88 -22.51
N ALA A 273 -7.74 4.55 -22.40
CA ALA A 273 -7.51 3.70 -23.57
C ALA A 273 -8.70 3.74 -24.54
N ASN A 274 -9.92 3.70 -24.00
CA ASN A 274 -11.14 3.81 -24.80
C ASN A 274 -11.31 5.19 -25.42
N LEU A 275 -10.98 6.26 -24.68
CA LEU A 275 -11.06 7.64 -25.17
C LEU A 275 -10.04 7.91 -26.27
N LEU A 276 -8.79 7.46 -26.10
CA LEU A 276 -7.73 7.63 -27.09
C LEU A 276 -7.97 6.83 -28.37
N ALA A 277 -8.59 5.65 -28.28
CA ALA A 277 -8.96 4.86 -29.45
C ALA A 277 -9.97 5.57 -30.37
N LEU A 278 -10.73 6.53 -29.85
CA LEU A 278 -11.69 7.36 -30.60
C LEU A 278 -11.12 8.72 -31.01
N HIS A 279 -9.91 9.05 -30.56
CA HIS A 279 -9.32 10.37 -30.75
C HIS A 279 -8.49 10.40 -32.05
N PRO A 280 -8.75 11.35 -32.98
CA PRO A 280 -8.16 11.33 -34.32
C PRO A 280 -6.62 11.52 -34.32
N ASP A 281 -6.08 12.21 -33.32
CA ASP A 281 -4.65 12.50 -33.24
C ASP A 281 -3.82 11.35 -32.67
N TRP A 282 -4.46 10.28 -32.18
CA TRP A 282 -3.80 9.17 -31.51
C TRP A 282 -3.97 7.87 -32.29
N GLN A 283 -2.85 7.22 -32.57
CA GLN A 283 -2.82 5.91 -33.20
C GLN A 283 -2.33 4.87 -32.21
N GLN A 284 -3.12 3.81 -32.00
CA GLN A 284 -2.65 2.63 -31.27
C GLN A 284 -1.63 1.88 -32.12
N ILE A 285 -0.44 1.62 -31.57
CA ILE A 285 0.63 0.88 -32.27
C ILE A 285 1.03 -0.43 -31.58
N PHE A 286 0.72 -0.59 -30.30
CA PHE A 286 1.02 -1.81 -29.54
C PHE A 286 -0.04 -2.06 -28.47
N ALA A 287 -0.36 -3.33 -28.22
CA ALA A 287 -1.21 -3.77 -27.13
C ALA A 287 -0.82 -5.20 -26.69
N ASP A 288 -0.77 -5.44 -25.38
CA ASP A 288 -0.63 -6.77 -24.79
C ASP A 288 -1.69 -7.00 -23.71
N GLU A 289 -1.52 -7.99 -22.83
CA GLU A 289 -2.50 -8.27 -21.77
C GLU A 289 -2.57 -7.18 -20.69
N ILE A 290 -1.52 -6.35 -20.56
CA ILE A 290 -1.38 -5.38 -19.46
C ILE A 290 -1.59 -3.94 -19.96
N SER A 291 -1.07 -3.63 -21.14
CA SER A 291 -0.81 -2.27 -21.57
C SER A 291 -1.18 -2.01 -23.02
N VAL A 292 -1.46 -0.75 -23.32
CA VAL A 292 -1.65 -0.26 -24.68
C VAL A 292 -0.79 1.00 -24.88
N LEU A 293 -0.18 1.11 -26.06
CA LEU A 293 0.70 2.21 -26.44
C LEU A 293 0.10 2.94 -27.63
N PHE A 294 -0.17 4.23 -27.44
CA PHE A 294 -0.59 5.16 -28.46
C PHE A 294 0.57 6.09 -28.83
N VAL A 295 0.59 6.53 -30.07
CA VAL A 295 1.49 7.59 -30.56
C VAL A 295 0.71 8.73 -31.15
N ASN A 296 1.24 9.95 -30.99
CA ASN A 296 0.67 11.11 -31.65
C ASN A 296 1.00 11.03 -33.15
N THR A 297 -0.01 11.08 -34.01
CA THR A 297 0.15 10.94 -35.46
C THR A 297 1.01 12.05 -36.08
N SER A 298 1.08 13.21 -35.43
CA SER A 298 1.92 14.35 -35.85
C SER A 298 3.34 14.33 -35.28
N SER A 299 3.65 13.44 -34.32
CA SER A 299 4.96 13.40 -33.67
C SER A 299 6.02 12.75 -34.57
N THR A 300 7.08 13.51 -34.85
CA THR A 300 8.27 12.99 -35.55
C THR A 300 9.06 12.03 -34.69
N ALA A 301 9.08 12.23 -33.37
CA ALA A 301 9.75 11.36 -32.40
C ALA A 301 9.15 9.94 -32.39
N ALA A 302 7.85 9.81 -32.62
CA ALA A 302 7.15 8.53 -32.64
C ALA A 302 7.32 7.73 -33.94
N GLN A 303 7.93 8.29 -34.99
CA GLN A 303 8.07 7.59 -36.28
C GLN A 303 9.02 6.39 -36.21
N ALA A 304 10.10 6.48 -35.43
CA ALA A 304 11.03 5.37 -35.22
C ALA A 304 10.34 4.21 -34.51
N LEU A 305 9.58 4.53 -33.47
CA LEU A 305 8.76 3.60 -32.70
C LEU A 305 7.71 2.90 -33.57
N THR A 306 6.98 3.65 -34.41
CA THR A 306 5.95 3.11 -35.32
C THR A 306 6.53 2.19 -36.40
N ARG A 307 7.78 2.40 -36.82
CA ARG A 307 8.47 1.48 -37.75
C ARG A 307 8.94 0.22 -37.04
N TYR A 308 9.55 0.38 -35.87
CA TYR A 308 10.15 -0.73 -35.13
C TYR A 308 9.10 -1.74 -34.63
N VAL A 309 7.92 -1.26 -34.22
CA VAL A 309 6.84 -2.11 -33.68
C VAL A 309 6.36 -3.18 -34.67
N GLN A 310 6.47 -2.95 -35.98
CA GLN A 310 6.06 -3.91 -37.02
C GLN A 310 6.91 -5.19 -37.01
N THR A 311 8.16 -5.08 -36.54
CA THR A 311 9.11 -6.19 -36.41
C THR A 311 9.30 -6.64 -34.98
N PHE A 312 8.63 -6.00 -34.03
CA PHE A 312 8.78 -6.28 -32.61
C PHE A 312 8.08 -7.59 -32.25
N ALA A 313 8.84 -8.52 -31.65
CA ALA A 313 8.30 -9.72 -31.04
C ALA A 313 8.45 -9.57 -29.52
N PRO A 314 7.37 -9.58 -28.74
CA PRO A 314 7.47 -9.45 -27.29
C PRO A 314 8.29 -10.62 -26.72
N PRO A 315 9.24 -10.35 -25.81
CA PRO A 315 10.00 -11.42 -25.18
C PRO A 315 9.06 -12.36 -24.43
N ALA A 316 9.36 -13.66 -24.43
CA ALA A 316 8.64 -14.63 -23.63
C ALA A 316 8.64 -14.17 -22.16
N GLU A 317 7.48 -14.19 -21.50
CA GLU A 317 7.28 -13.67 -20.15
C GLU A 317 8.46 -14.00 -19.24
N VAL A 318 9.25 -12.98 -18.90
CA VAL A 318 10.24 -13.15 -17.85
C VAL A 318 9.46 -13.12 -16.55
N ALA A 319 9.11 -14.30 -16.03
CA ALA A 319 8.42 -14.49 -14.75
C ALA A 319 9.24 -14.01 -13.53
N VAL A 320 10.33 -13.27 -13.76
CA VAL A 320 11.29 -12.82 -12.78
C VAL A 320 11.71 -11.41 -13.15
N PHE A 321 11.45 -10.47 -12.23
CA PHE A 321 12.03 -9.14 -12.28
C PHE A 321 13.57 -9.28 -12.33
N PRO A 322 14.27 -8.75 -13.35
CA PRO A 322 15.73 -8.90 -13.47
C PRO A 322 16.50 -8.24 -12.33
#